data_AF-A0A3D0R221-F1
#
_entry.id   AF-A0A3D0R221-F1
#
_cell.length_a   1.000
_cell.length_b   1.000
_cell.length_c   1.000
_cell.angle_alpha   90.00
_cell.angle_beta   90.00
_cell.angle_gamma   90.00
#
_symmetry.space_group_name_H-M   'P 1'
#
loop_
_entity.id
_entity.type
_entity.pdbx_description
1 polymer ?
#
loop_
_entity_poly.entity_id
_entity_poly.type
_entity_poly.pdbx_seq_one_letter_code
_entity_poly.pdbx_strand_id
1 'polypeptide(L)'
;QRYLDRLSDGPPLVFCVFNNQDLNQVTWEQRAMGGDPKFPGSQTIPDVPYAAFAELLGLKGIRCESPKKVGDTWEEALSARLPVVLEFKVDAEIAPIPPHIMLDQGKKAAKAAVHDPERTGIVTRGVRQKLAEFTGRL
;
A
#
# COMPACT_ATOMS: atom_id res chain seq x y z
N GLN A 1 19.31 2.79 21.83
CA GLN A 1 18.76 1.42 21.98
C GLN A 1 17.98 1.18 23.29
N ARG A 2 17.45 2.20 23.99
CA ARG A 2 16.87 2.06 25.36
C ARG A 2 15.71 1.04 25.50
N TYR A 3 14.95 0.78 24.44
CA TYR A 3 13.78 -0.11 24.47
C TYR A 3 13.93 -1.36 23.62
N LEU A 4 15.08 -1.54 22.95
CA LEU A 4 15.25 -2.59 21.96
C LEU A 4 15.04 -3.98 22.57
N ASP A 5 15.62 -4.22 23.75
CA ASP A 5 15.49 -5.50 24.47
C ASP A 5 14.03 -5.81 24.80
N ARG A 6 13.28 -4.81 25.30
CA ARG A 6 11.85 -4.98 25.64
C ARG A 6 10.98 -5.28 24.42
N LEU A 7 11.33 -4.71 23.27
CA LEU A 7 10.62 -4.94 22.02
C LEU A 7 11.05 -6.25 21.33
N SER A 8 12.13 -6.88 21.80
CA SER A 8 12.70 -8.11 21.23
C SER A 8 12.42 -9.36 22.08
N ASP A 9 12.08 -9.19 23.36
CA ASP A 9 11.87 -10.27 24.35
C ASP A 9 10.46 -10.91 24.29
N GLY A 10 9.82 -10.91 23.12
CA GLY A 10 8.44 -11.35 22.94
C GLY A 10 8.13 -11.84 21.51
N PRO A 11 6.85 -11.94 21.13
CA PRO A 11 6.48 -12.23 19.75
C PRO A 11 7.11 -11.21 18.77
N PRO A 12 7.41 -11.61 17.53
CA PRO A 12 7.98 -10.72 16.53
C PRO A 12 7.15 -9.44 16.37
N LEU A 13 7.79 -8.28 16.54
CA LEU A 13 7.17 -6.98 16.31
C LEU A 13 7.50 -6.49 14.90
N VAL A 14 6.49 -6.45 14.03
CA VAL A 14 6.63 -6.02 12.63
C VAL A 14 5.81 -4.75 12.38
N PHE A 15 6.49 -3.67 11.98
CA PHE A 15 5.87 -2.48 11.43
C PHE A 15 5.79 -2.65 9.91
N CYS A 16 4.60 -2.98 9.41
CA CYS A 16 4.36 -3.11 7.97
C CYS A 16 4.02 -1.74 7.37
N VAL A 17 4.79 -1.32 6.37
CA VAL A 17 4.60 -0.05 5.65
C VAL A 17 4.25 -0.36 4.20
N PHE A 18 3.08 0.10 3.76
CA PHE A 18 2.67 0.08 2.37
C PHE A 18 3.07 1.39 1.70
N ASN A 19 4.28 1.42 1.13
CA ASN A 19 4.83 2.59 0.48
C ASN A 19 4.22 2.74 -0.94
N ASN A 20 3.11 3.46 -1.02
CA ASN A 20 2.45 3.81 -2.29
C ASN A 20 2.71 5.26 -2.74
N GLN A 21 3.40 6.08 -1.94
CA GLN A 21 3.67 7.50 -2.23
C GLN A 21 2.40 8.34 -2.43
N ASP A 22 1.29 7.93 -1.79
CA ASP A 22 0.00 8.59 -1.94
C ASP A 22 -0.79 8.61 -0.63
N LEU A 23 -1.51 9.70 -0.35
CA LEU A 23 -2.58 9.70 0.66
C LEU A 23 -3.81 8.97 0.11
N ASN A 24 -3.63 7.67 -0.11
CA ASN A 24 -4.48 6.81 -0.94
C ASN A 24 -5.95 6.83 -0.51
N GLN A 25 -6.23 6.78 0.79
CA GLN A 25 -7.60 6.89 1.27
C GLN A 25 -8.26 8.22 0.88
N VAL A 26 -7.55 9.35 1.03
CA VAL A 26 -8.08 10.68 0.67
C VAL A 26 -8.26 10.79 -0.84
N THR A 27 -7.28 10.33 -1.62
CA THR A 27 -7.34 10.32 -3.08
C THR A 27 -8.57 9.57 -3.57
N TRP A 28 -8.80 8.36 -3.06
CA TRP A 28 -9.94 7.53 -3.48
C TRP A 28 -11.27 8.00 -2.91
N GLU A 29 -11.32 8.56 -1.71
CA GLU A 29 -12.54 9.16 -1.15
C GLU A 29 -13.00 10.37 -1.98
N GLN A 30 -12.09 11.26 -2.35
CA GLN A 30 -12.40 12.41 -3.21
C GLN A 30 -12.83 11.98 -4.62
N ARG A 31 -12.15 10.98 -5.21
CA ARG A 31 -12.56 10.37 -6.49
C ARG A 31 -13.96 9.77 -6.42
N ALA A 32 -14.26 9.00 -5.37
CA ALA A 32 -15.50 8.24 -5.26
C ALA A 32 -16.72 9.10 -4.82
N MET A 33 -16.52 10.04 -3.90
CA MET A 33 -17.61 10.84 -3.32
C MET A 33 -17.78 12.19 -4.01
N GLY A 34 -16.67 12.91 -4.21
CA GLY A 34 -16.63 14.25 -4.81
C GLY A 34 -16.58 14.22 -6.34
N GLY A 35 -16.03 13.14 -6.92
CA GLY A 35 -15.73 13.11 -8.35
C GLY A 35 -14.50 13.95 -8.71
N ASP A 36 -13.73 14.36 -7.70
CA ASP A 36 -12.58 15.23 -7.85
C ASP A 36 -11.35 14.42 -8.24
N PRO A 37 -10.49 14.94 -9.15
CA PRO A 37 -9.21 14.31 -9.45
C PRO A 37 -8.27 14.43 -8.24
N LYS A 38 -7.20 13.63 -8.26
CA LYS A 38 -6.10 13.79 -7.31
C LYS A 38 -5.58 15.24 -7.31
N PHE A 39 -5.45 15.82 -6.12
CA PHE A 39 -4.79 17.09 -5.81
C PHE A 39 -3.32 16.85 -5.41
N PRO A 40 -2.35 17.04 -6.34
CA PRO A 40 -0.97 16.63 -6.11
C PRO A 40 -0.29 17.37 -4.97
N GLY A 41 -0.72 18.61 -4.67
CA GLY A 41 -0.13 19.46 -3.63
C GLY A 41 -0.32 18.97 -2.20
N SER A 42 -1.22 18.00 -1.97
CA SER A 42 -1.41 17.35 -0.67
C SER A 42 -1.29 15.83 -0.72
N GLN A 43 -1.71 15.21 -1.82
CA GLN A 43 -1.83 13.74 -1.87
C GLN A 43 -0.57 13.04 -2.34
N THR A 44 0.37 13.75 -2.99
CA THR A 44 1.66 13.18 -3.39
C THR A 44 2.59 13.14 -2.19
N ILE A 45 2.99 11.94 -1.76
CA ILE A 45 3.91 11.75 -0.65
C ILE A 45 5.29 11.39 -1.22
N PRO A 46 6.39 12.02 -0.75
CA PRO A 46 7.73 11.67 -1.22
C PRO A 46 8.06 10.22 -0.89
N ASP A 47 8.93 9.61 -1.72
CA ASP A 47 9.49 8.31 -1.40
C ASP A 47 10.38 8.41 -0.15
N VAL A 48 10.12 7.57 0.84
CA VAL A 48 10.94 7.45 2.04
C VAL A 48 11.48 6.02 2.09
N PRO A 49 12.80 5.82 2.24
CA PRO A 49 13.38 4.48 2.34
C PRO A 49 13.19 3.94 3.76
N TYR A 50 11.95 3.56 4.11
CA TYR A 50 11.57 3.17 5.48
C TYR A 50 12.42 2.02 6.03
N ALA A 51 12.66 0.98 5.22
CA ALA A 51 13.49 -0.15 5.63
C ALA A 51 14.93 0.28 5.94
N ALA A 52 15.55 1.07 5.07
CA ALA A 52 16.92 1.55 5.27
C ALA A 52 17.01 2.51 6.48
N PHE A 53 16.00 3.36 6.68
CA PHE A 53 15.93 4.22 7.86
C PHE A 53 15.84 3.41 9.17
N ALA A 54 15.12 2.29 9.16
CA ALA A 54 15.03 1.39 10.31
C ALA A 54 16.39 0.79 10.70
N GLU A 55 17.22 0.44 9.72
CA GLU A 55 18.57 -0.07 9.95
C GLU A 55 19.45 0.95 10.67
N LEU A 56 19.34 2.25 10.32
CA LEU A 56 20.05 3.34 11.01
C LEU A 56 19.66 3.46 12.50
N LEU A 57 18.46 3.01 12.86
CA LEU A 57 17.96 3.00 14.23
C LEU A 57 18.31 1.71 15.00
N GLY A 58 18.98 0.76 14.35
CA GLY A 58 19.31 -0.55 14.91
C GLY A 58 18.15 -1.55 14.88
N LEU A 59 17.13 -1.29 14.05
CA LEU A 59 16.05 -2.23 13.76
C LEU A 59 16.40 -3.06 12.51
N LYS A 60 15.65 -4.13 12.26
CA LYS A 60 15.76 -4.86 11.00
C LYS A 60 14.90 -4.17 9.93
N GLY A 61 15.50 -3.80 8.80
CA GLY A 61 14.78 -3.33 7.61
C GLY A 61 14.59 -4.46 6.60
N ILE A 62 13.40 -4.60 6.03
CA ILE A 62 13.13 -5.50 4.89
C ILE A 62 12.33 -4.72 3.86
N ARG A 63 12.80 -4.69 2.60
CA ARG A 63 12.08 -4.06 1.48
C ARG A 63 11.64 -5.10 0.47
N CYS A 64 10.37 -5.09 0.11
CA CYS A 64 9.76 -5.99 -0.86
C CYS A 64 9.18 -5.19 -2.04
N GLU A 65 9.73 -5.43 -3.23
CA GLU A 65 9.30 -4.77 -4.48
C GLU A 65 8.67 -5.75 -5.47
N SER A 66 8.60 -7.03 -5.10
CA SER A 66 8.11 -8.10 -5.98
C SER A 66 6.99 -8.89 -5.29
N PRO A 67 5.80 -9.00 -5.91
CA PRO A 67 4.70 -9.81 -5.37
C PRO A 67 5.08 -11.27 -5.11
N LYS A 68 6.00 -11.83 -5.90
CA LYS A 68 6.47 -13.22 -5.74
C LYS A 68 7.24 -13.45 -4.44
N LYS A 69 7.81 -12.39 -3.85
CA LYS A 69 8.60 -12.45 -2.62
C LYS A 69 7.78 -12.15 -1.37
N VAL A 70 6.49 -11.84 -1.49
CA VAL A 70 5.66 -11.43 -0.35
C VAL A 70 5.69 -12.48 0.76
N GLY A 71 5.53 -13.76 0.42
CA GLY A 71 5.63 -14.88 1.36
C GLY A 71 6.97 -14.91 2.08
N ASP A 72 8.06 -15.01 1.31
CA ASP A 72 9.43 -15.05 1.85
C ASP A 72 9.74 -13.86 2.76
N THR A 73 9.33 -12.65 2.38
CA THR A 73 9.58 -11.43 3.17
C THR A 73 8.78 -11.40 4.47
N TRP A 74 7.58 -11.96 4.48
CA TRP A 74 6.80 -12.12 5.71
C TRP A 74 7.42 -13.18 6.63
N GLU A 75 7.86 -14.31 6.06
CA GLU A 75 8.54 -15.36 6.82
C GLU A 75 9.83 -14.84 7.46
N GLU A 76 10.61 -14.05 6.72
CA GLU A 76 11.80 -13.39 7.24
C GLU A 76 11.48 -12.40 8.36
N ALA A 77 10.43 -11.58 8.20
CA ALA A 77 10.01 -10.60 9.19
C ALA A 77 9.52 -11.26 10.49
N LEU A 78 8.69 -12.30 10.36
CA LEU A 78 8.11 -13.04 11.49
C LEU A 78 9.13 -13.97 12.17
N SER A 79 10.25 -14.29 11.51
CA SER A 79 11.33 -15.07 12.12
C SER A 79 12.39 -14.20 12.82
N ALA A 80 12.28 -12.88 12.73
CA ALA A 80 13.28 -11.97 13.27
C ALA A 80 13.24 -11.90 14.81
N ARG A 81 14.42 -11.75 15.42
CA ARG A 81 14.59 -11.55 16.87
C ARG A 81 14.72 -10.08 17.29
N LEU A 82 14.55 -9.16 16.34
CA LEU A 82 14.58 -7.72 16.54
C LEU A 82 13.31 -7.14 15.90
N PRO A 83 12.82 -5.98 16.35
CA PRO A 83 11.72 -5.31 15.67
C PRO A 83 12.06 -5.05 14.20
N VAL A 84 11.08 -5.28 13.33
CA VAL A 84 11.23 -5.21 11.88
C VAL A 84 10.41 -4.06 11.34
N VAL A 85 10.98 -3.29 10.41
CA VAL A 85 10.22 -2.47 9.47
C VAL A 85 10.17 -3.21 8.15
N LEU A 86 8.99 -3.71 7.80
CA LEU A 86 8.71 -4.42 6.56
C LEU A 86 8.04 -3.45 5.59
N GLU A 87 8.80 -2.98 4.61
CA GLU A 87 8.37 -2.03 3.60
C GLU A 87 7.96 -2.77 2.32
N PHE A 88 6.71 -2.62 1.91
CA PHE A 88 6.25 -3.05 0.58
C PHE A 88 6.15 -1.84 -0.34
N LYS A 89 6.85 -1.89 -1.48
CA LYS A 89 6.57 -0.96 -2.58
C LYS A 89 5.27 -1.40 -3.25
N VAL A 90 4.22 -0.61 -3.08
CA VAL A 90 2.90 -0.94 -3.61
C VAL A 90 2.35 0.18 -4.48
N ASP A 91 1.24 -0.14 -5.11
CA ASP A 91 0.60 0.65 -6.12
C ASP A 91 -0.37 1.67 -5.52
N ALA A 92 -0.27 2.94 -5.92
CA ALA A 92 -1.22 3.97 -5.50
C ALA A 92 -2.57 3.86 -6.24
N GLU A 93 -2.58 3.27 -7.43
CA GLU A 93 -3.75 3.28 -8.32
C GLU A 93 -4.71 2.12 -8.09
N ILE A 94 -4.46 1.31 -7.06
CA ILE A 94 -5.42 0.31 -6.60
C ILE A 94 -6.35 0.96 -5.59
N ALA A 95 -7.64 0.98 -5.93
CA ALA A 95 -8.67 1.50 -5.05
C ALA A 95 -8.84 0.60 -3.82
N PRO A 96 -8.92 1.18 -2.60
CA PRO A 96 -9.41 0.46 -1.44
C PRO A 96 -10.93 0.26 -1.63
N ILE A 97 -11.31 -0.82 -2.33
CA ILE A 97 -12.71 -1.15 -2.59
C ILE A 97 -13.35 -1.67 -1.30
N PRO A 98 -14.38 -1.01 -0.74
CA PRO A 98 -15.20 -1.64 0.28
C PRO A 98 -15.97 -2.80 -0.35
N PRO A 99 -16.18 -3.93 0.35
CA PRO A 99 -16.95 -5.07 -0.16
C PRO A 99 -18.43 -4.74 -0.47
N HIS A 100 -18.90 -3.54 -0.13
CA HIS A 100 -20.27 -3.06 -0.35
C HIS A 100 -20.25 -1.77 -1.18
N ILE A 101 -20.00 -1.85 -2.49
CA ILE A 101 -20.13 -0.68 -3.38
C ILE A 101 -21.62 -0.41 -3.60
N MET A 102 -22.10 0.77 -3.19
CA MET A 102 -23.36 1.32 -3.69
C MET A 102 -23.14 1.76 -5.15
N LEU A 103 -24.03 1.33 -6.06
CA LEU A 103 -23.90 1.50 -7.53
C LEU A 103 -23.72 2.97 -7.99
N ASP A 104 -24.10 3.93 -7.15
CA ASP A 104 -23.94 5.37 -7.37
C ASP A 104 -22.48 5.85 -7.21
N GLN A 105 -21.72 5.28 -6.27
CA GLN A 105 -20.29 5.57 -6.09
C GLN A 105 -19.45 5.10 -7.30
N GLY A 106 -19.86 3.99 -7.94
CA GLY A 106 -19.21 3.49 -9.15
C GLY A 106 -19.30 4.45 -10.34
N LYS A 107 -20.44 5.13 -10.52
CA LYS A 107 -20.62 6.13 -11.59
C LYS A 107 -19.78 7.39 -11.37
N LYS A 108 -19.64 7.85 -10.13
CA LYS A 108 -18.83 9.02 -9.78
C LYS A 108 -17.33 8.74 -9.93
N ALA A 109 -16.87 7.57 -9.45
CA ALA A 109 -15.50 7.12 -9.65
C ALA A 109 -15.13 7.00 -11.14
N ALA A 110 -16.05 6.48 -11.98
CA ALA A 110 -15.85 6.42 -13.43
C ALA A 110 -15.76 7.82 -14.06
N LYS A 111 -16.56 8.79 -13.60
CA LYS A 111 -16.50 10.18 -14.09
C LYS A 111 -15.19 10.87 -13.69
N ALA A 112 -14.71 10.65 -12.46
CA ALA A 112 -13.43 11.18 -11.99
C ALA A 112 -12.25 10.63 -12.82
N ALA A 113 -12.26 9.32 -13.12
CA ALA A 113 -11.22 8.66 -13.91
C ALA A 113 -11.04 9.25 -15.33
N VAL A 114 -12.07 9.89 -15.91
CA VAL A 114 -11.97 10.52 -17.25
C VAL A 114 -11.01 11.72 -17.24
N HIS A 115 -11.02 12.50 -16.16
CA HIS A 115 -10.20 13.70 -15.98
C HIS A 115 -8.94 13.45 -15.13
N ASP A 116 -8.74 12.22 -14.66
CA ASP A 116 -7.63 11.88 -13.79
C ASP A 116 -6.29 11.81 -14.56
N PRO A 117 -5.22 12.45 -14.07
CA PRO A 117 -3.90 12.36 -14.69
C PRO A 117 -3.35 10.92 -14.72
N GLU A 118 -3.79 10.04 -13.81
CA GLU A 118 -3.37 8.63 -13.70
C GLU A 118 -4.34 7.66 -14.41
N ARG A 119 -5.28 8.17 -15.23
CA ARG A 119 -6.37 7.40 -15.87
C ARG A 119 -5.94 6.10 -16.56
N THR A 120 -4.83 6.12 -17.30
CA THR A 120 -4.35 4.96 -18.06
C THR A 120 -3.88 3.85 -17.12
N GLY A 121 -3.23 4.21 -16.03
CA GLY A 121 -2.77 3.24 -15.05
C GLY A 121 -3.96 2.62 -14.28
N ILE A 122 -4.92 3.43 -13.85
CA ILE A 122 -6.14 2.98 -13.14
C ILE A 122 -6.89 1.92 -13.96
N VAL A 123 -7.12 2.16 -15.26
CA VAL A 123 -7.82 1.22 -16.14
C VAL A 123 -7.05 -0.09 -16.28
N THR A 124 -5.75 -0.01 -16.58
CA THR A 124 -4.92 -1.19 -16.85
C THR A 124 -4.80 -2.08 -15.61
N ARG A 125 -4.68 -1.45 -14.43
CA ARG A 125 -4.53 -2.16 -13.16
C ARG A 125 -5.86 -2.69 -12.62
N GLY A 126 -6.95 -1.96 -12.78
CA GLY A 126 -8.30 -2.45 -12.45
C GLY A 126 -8.67 -3.72 -13.22
N VAL A 127 -8.33 -3.80 -14.51
CA VAL A 127 -8.52 -5.02 -15.33
C VAL A 127 -7.65 -6.17 -14.80
N ARG A 128 -6.37 -5.90 -14.48
CA ARG A 128 -5.46 -6.91 -13.94
C ARG A 128 -5.90 -7.44 -12.58
N GLN A 129 -6.41 -6.58 -11.69
CA GLN A 129 -6.93 -6.98 -10.39
C GLN A 129 -8.17 -7.88 -10.53
N LYS A 130 -9.10 -7.55 -11.42
CA LYS A 130 -10.27 -8.40 -11.69
C LYS A 130 -9.88 -9.78 -12.23
N LEU A 131 -8.90 -9.83 -13.12
CA LEU A 131 -8.36 -11.10 -13.61
C LEU A 131 -7.73 -11.93 -12.47
N ALA A 132 -6.93 -11.31 -11.61
CA ALA A 132 -6.31 -11.96 -10.46
C ALA A 132 -7.35 -12.52 -9.46
N GLU A 133 -8.40 -11.74 -9.15
CA GLU A 133 -9.53 -12.17 -8.32
C GLU A 133 -10.27 -13.38 -8.92
N PHE A 134 -10.46 -13.41 -10.24
CA PHE A 134 -11.10 -14.54 -10.93
C PHE A 134 -10.22 -15.79 -10.94
N THR A 135 -8.93 -15.65 -11.19
CA THR A 135 -7.98 -16.77 -11.18
C THR A 135 -7.71 -17.33 -9.78
N GLY A 136 -7.85 -16.54 -8.72
CA GLY A 136 -7.74 -17.03 -7.34
C GLY A 136 -8.99 -17.73 -6.82
N ARG A 137 -10.08 -17.73 -7.60
CA ARG A 137 -11.37 -18.36 -7.27
C ARG A 137 -11.63 -19.65 -8.05
N LEU A 138 -10.76 -20.01 -8.99
CA LEU A 138 -10.72 -21.27 -9.75
C LEU A 138 -9.61 -22.16 -9.18
#